data_AF-A0AAD4EHJ2-F1
#
_entry.id   AF-A0AAD4EHJ2-F1
#
_cell.length_a   1.000
_cell.length_b   1.000
_cell.length_c   1.000
_cell.angle_alpha   90.00
_cell.angle_beta   90.00
_cell.angle_gamma   90.00
#
_symmetry.space_group_name_H-M   'P 1'
#
loop_
_entity.id
_entity.type
_entity.pdbx_description
1 polymer ?
#
loop_
_entity_poly.entity_id
_entity_poly.type
_entity_poly.pdbx_seq_one_letter_code
_entity_poly.pdbx_strand_id
1 'polypeptide(L)'
;MHVRSTRNSRIERLWVEVGTQFVRRWRGFFTRLERLHKLDVDKPGHLWLLSVLFLNVLNDDCRQFQQEWNLHPIHGSDTRDRSPQDMRLLGQASLGIYEDEFEGICPTVLQRYYGIHGREVVCHRNQTGAGHPSDKADEPAEDDIIDRIKQEQANDVQHDAVEVPDSNTPFRNEEDESMFFEILEAVVMEGIVPEGYNLREGEDEYDENTSEYLRVGRRREHHVEISLADPIWRTRSTLWAQASSILDHFEANEFF
;
A
#
# COMPACT_ATOMS: atom_id res chain seq x y z
N MET A 1 27.49 -20.33 13.16
CA MET A 1 27.71 -19.35 12.07
C MET A 1 26.35 -18.81 11.66
N HIS A 2 26.05 -17.54 11.97
CA HIS A 2 24.85 -16.90 11.44
C HIS A 2 25.10 -16.53 9.98
N VAL A 3 24.41 -17.20 9.06
CA VAL A 3 24.38 -16.79 7.66
C VAL A 3 23.47 -15.56 7.61
N ARG A 4 24.07 -14.37 7.58
CA ARG A 4 23.31 -13.14 7.37
C ARG A 4 22.98 -13.10 5.88
N SER A 5 21.72 -13.34 5.53
CA SER A 5 21.27 -13.32 4.13
C SER A 5 21.51 -11.93 3.54
N THR A 6 22.60 -11.77 2.78
CA THR A 6 22.93 -10.53 2.06
C THR A 6 22.07 -10.36 0.80
N ARG A 7 21.37 -11.42 0.40
CA ARG A 7 20.58 -11.49 -0.84
C ARG A 7 19.34 -10.59 -0.79
N ASN A 8 18.78 -10.36 0.40
CA ASN A 8 17.55 -9.57 0.59
C ASN A 8 17.79 -8.08 0.89
N SER A 9 19.05 -7.67 1.06
CA SER A 9 19.42 -6.31 1.47
C SER A 9 18.87 -5.20 0.58
N ARG A 10 18.67 -5.49 -0.72
CA ARG A 10 18.16 -4.52 -1.70
C ARG A 10 16.65 -4.30 -1.59
N ILE A 11 15.87 -5.37 -1.47
CA ILE A 11 14.41 -5.24 -1.27
C ILE A 11 14.11 -4.66 0.12
N GLU A 12 14.92 -4.99 1.14
CA GLU A 12 14.80 -4.38 2.46
C GLU A 12 15.05 -2.87 2.42
N ARG A 13 16.08 -2.42 1.68
CA ARG A 13 16.33 -0.99 1.48
C ARG A 13 15.17 -0.33 0.73
N LEU A 14 14.66 -0.95 -0.33
CA LEU A 14 13.47 -0.46 -1.03
C LEU A 14 12.28 -0.30 -0.06
N TRP A 15 11.98 -1.31 0.76
CA TRP A 15 10.88 -1.23 1.73
C TRP A 15 11.08 -0.12 2.77
N VAL A 16 12.33 0.11 3.20
CA VAL A 16 12.64 1.24 4.08
C VAL A 16 12.33 2.56 3.38
N GLU A 17 12.69 2.71 2.11
CA GLU A 17 12.48 3.93 1.33
C GLU A 17 11.01 4.17 0.97
N VAL A 18 10.28 3.13 0.56
CA VAL A 18 8.81 3.15 0.44
C VAL A 18 8.19 3.64 1.74
N GLY A 19 8.66 3.10 2.87
CA GLY A 19 8.23 3.47 4.21
C GLY A 19 8.50 4.95 4.52
N THR A 20 9.73 5.42 4.32
CA THR A 20 10.17 6.76 4.74
C THR A 20 9.66 7.88 3.85
N GLN A 21 9.60 7.65 2.52
CA GLN A 21 9.31 8.70 1.55
C GLN A 21 7.81 8.87 1.32
N PHE A 22 7.06 7.78 1.36
CA PHE A 22 5.65 7.74 0.96
C PHE A 22 4.72 7.28 2.09
N VAL A 23 4.86 6.02 2.54
CA VAL A 23 3.84 5.36 3.40
C VAL A 23 3.64 6.07 4.74
N ARG A 24 4.73 6.53 5.38
CA ARG A 24 4.63 7.18 6.70
C ARG A 24 3.78 8.44 6.68
N ARG A 25 3.81 9.22 5.60
CA ARG A 25 3.03 10.47 5.51
C ARG A 25 1.54 10.18 5.47
N TRP A 26 1.12 9.26 4.60
CA TRP A 26 -0.27 8.79 4.53
C TRP A 26 -0.73 8.14 5.83
N ARG A 27 0.12 7.31 6.45
CA ARG A 27 -0.19 6.72 7.76
C ARG A 27 -0.38 7.81 8.83
N GLY A 28 0.50 8.81 8.89
CA GLY A 28 0.37 9.93 9.82
C GLY A 28 -0.92 10.73 9.59
N PHE A 29 -1.26 10.98 8.32
CA PHE A 29 -2.50 11.62 7.94
C PHE A 29 -3.74 10.86 8.42
N PHE A 30 -3.84 9.54 8.15
CA PHE A 30 -5.00 8.75 8.57
C PHE A 30 -5.09 8.60 10.09
N THR A 31 -3.97 8.43 10.79
CA THR A 31 -3.94 8.47 12.27
C THR A 31 -4.46 9.80 12.81
N ARG A 32 -4.11 10.92 12.16
CA ARG A 32 -4.64 12.23 12.54
C ARG A 32 -6.14 12.36 12.25
N LEU A 33 -6.62 11.84 11.12
CA LEU A 33 -8.07 11.81 10.82
C LEU A 33 -8.85 11.05 11.90
N GLU A 34 -8.32 9.90 12.35
CA GLU A 34 -8.93 9.09 13.41
C GLU A 34 -8.95 9.83 14.75
N ARG A 35 -7.84 10.47 15.10
CA ARG A 35 -7.68 11.19 16.37
C ARG A 35 -8.51 12.47 16.46
N LEU A 36 -8.58 13.26 15.39
CA LEU A 36 -9.11 14.63 15.43
C LEU A 36 -10.34 14.84 14.54
N HIS A 37 -10.44 14.14 13.42
CA HIS A 37 -11.41 14.46 12.37
C HIS A 37 -12.50 13.40 12.23
N LYS A 38 -12.79 12.69 13.34
CA LYS A 38 -13.89 11.74 13.51
C LYS A 38 -13.88 10.54 12.53
N LEU A 39 -12.73 10.19 11.96
CA LEU A 39 -12.62 8.96 11.19
C LEU A 39 -12.80 7.74 12.11
N ASP A 40 -13.92 7.05 11.93
CA ASP A 40 -14.20 5.74 12.51
C ASP A 40 -13.83 4.61 11.54
N VAL A 41 -12.90 3.75 11.93
CA VAL A 41 -12.43 2.61 11.11
C VAL A 41 -13.40 1.44 11.11
N ASP A 42 -14.32 1.39 12.08
CA ASP A 42 -15.32 0.33 12.18
C ASP A 42 -16.55 0.61 11.30
N LYS A 43 -16.68 1.82 10.76
CA LYS A 43 -17.76 2.21 9.85
C LYS A 43 -17.40 1.93 8.38
N PRO A 44 -18.14 1.06 7.68
CA PRO A 44 -17.90 0.78 6.25
C PRO A 44 -18.01 2.02 5.36
N GLY A 45 -18.95 2.93 5.65
CA GLY A 45 -19.12 4.18 4.90
C GLY A 45 -17.88 5.08 4.94
N HIS A 46 -17.19 5.12 6.09
CA HIS A 46 -15.94 5.86 6.24
C HIS A 46 -14.79 5.23 5.44
N LEU A 47 -14.67 3.89 5.45
CA LEU A 47 -13.67 3.17 4.67
C LEU A 47 -13.90 3.33 3.16
N TRP A 48 -15.16 3.27 2.72
CA TRP A 48 -15.54 3.60 1.36
C TRP A 48 -15.13 5.03 1.01
N LEU A 49 -15.44 5.99 1.89
CA LEU A 49 -15.15 7.40 1.65
C LEU A 49 -13.64 7.67 1.57
N LEU A 50 -12.82 7.06 2.44
CA LEU A 50 -11.36 7.12 2.34
C LEU A 50 -10.88 6.61 0.99
N SER A 51 -11.45 5.49 0.54
CA SER A 51 -11.10 4.87 -0.74
C SER A 51 -11.44 5.80 -1.91
N VAL A 52 -12.66 6.34 -1.93
CA VAL A 52 -13.12 7.25 -2.99
C VAL A 52 -12.30 8.54 -3.05
N LEU A 53 -12.05 9.18 -1.91
CA LEU A 53 -11.37 10.47 -1.88
C LEU A 53 -9.87 10.38 -2.11
N PHE A 54 -9.22 9.35 -1.55
CA PHE A 54 -7.76 9.33 -1.42
C PHE A 54 -7.07 8.20 -2.16
N LEU A 55 -7.75 7.12 -2.56
CA LEU A 55 -7.08 5.98 -3.21
C LEU A 55 -6.41 6.39 -4.53
N ASN A 56 -7.07 7.21 -5.34
CA ASN A 56 -6.49 7.68 -6.60
C ASN A 56 -5.23 8.51 -6.36
N VAL A 57 -5.28 9.44 -5.42
CA VAL A 57 -4.16 10.32 -5.08
C VAL A 57 -3.02 9.52 -4.43
N LEU A 58 -3.33 8.55 -3.58
CA LEU A 58 -2.36 7.64 -2.98
C LEU A 58 -1.68 6.78 -4.06
N ASN A 59 -2.45 6.29 -5.04
CA ASN A 59 -1.92 5.56 -6.18
C ASN A 59 -1.05 6.45 -7.09
N ASP A 60 -1.39 7.71 -7.26
CA ASP A 60 -0.55 8.69 -7.97
C ASP A 60 0.76 8.93 -7.24
N ASP A 61 0.74 9.16 -5.93
CA ASP A 61 1.94 9.29 -5.11
C ASP A 61 2.82 8.03 -5.20
N CYS A 62 2.19 6.84 -5.21
CA CYS A 62 2.89 5.56 -5.37
C CYS A 62 3.53 5.42 -6.77
N ARG A 63 2.82 5.80 -7.83
CA ARG A 63 3.35 5.85 -9.21
C ARG A 63 4.50 6.83 -9.32
N GLN A 64 4.40 8.00 -8.70
CA GLN A 64 5.45 9.00 -8.69
C GLN A 64 6.70 8.45 -7.98
N PHE A 65 6.53 7.86 -6.80
CA PHE A 65 7.63 7.19 -6.10
C PHE A 65 8.29 6.13 -6.98
N GLN A 66 7.50 5.29 -7.67
CA GLN A 66 8.02 4.27 -8.57
C GLN A 66 8.88 4.89 -9.69
N GLN A 67 8.44 5.99 -10.29
CA GLN A 67 9.19 6.69 -11.34
C GLN A 67 10.51 7.27 -10.80
N GLU A 68 10.45 7.96 -9.67
CA GLU A 68 11.63 8.54 -9.01
C GLU A 68 12.63 7.45 -8.60
N TRP A 69 12.14 6.36 -8.02
CA TRP A 69 12.96 5.22 -7.64
C TRP A 69 13.59 4.52 -8.85
N ASN A 70 12.87 4.38 -9.95
CA ASN A 70 13.40 3.78 -11.17
C ASN A 70 14.56 4.59 -11.77
N LEU A 71 14.60 5.89 -11.51
CA LEU A 71 15.68 6.81 -11.89
C LEU A 71 16.76 6.94 -10.80
N HIS A 72 16.52 6.43 -9.59
CA HIS A 72 17.43 6.59 -8.47
C HIS A 72 18.71 5.75 -8.63
N PRO A 73 19.91 6.36 -8.60
CA PRO A 73 21.17 5.62 -8.66
C PRO A 73 21.35 4.68 -7.46
N ILE A 74 21.46 3.38 -7.71
CA ILE A 74 21.71 2.41 -6.65
C ILE A 74 23.20 2.31 -6.41
N HIS A 75 23.64 2.78 -5.24
CA HIS A 75 25.03 2.75 -4.84
C HIS A 75 25.50 1.33 -4.52
N GLY A 76 26.60 0.91 -5.14
CA GLY A 76 27.19 -0.41 -4.93
C GLY A 76 28.20 -0.81 -6.00
N SER A 77 29.19 -1.62 -5.63
CA SER A 77 30.23 -2.13 -6.55
C SER A 77 29.66 -2.85 -7.77
N ASP A 78 28.53 -3.53 -7.58
CA ASP A 78 27.92 -4.38 -8.59
C ASP A 78 27.00 -3.59 -9.52
N THR A 79 26.37 -2.52 -9.02
CA THR A 79 25.44 -1.66 -9.76
C THR A 79 26.16 -0.50 -10.45
N ARG A 80 27.36 -0.11 -10.00
CA ARG A 80 28.17 0.99 -10.55
C ARG A 80 27.40 2.31 -10.63
N ASP A 81 26.62 2.59 -9.58
CA ASP A 81 25.77 3.78 -9.44
C ASP A 81 24.76 3.97 -10.59
N ARG A 82 24.32 2.85 -11.17
CA ARG A 82 23.28 2.84 -12.20
C ARG A 82 21.89 2.82 -11.56
N SER A 83 20.94 3.47 -12.23
CA SER A 83 19.53 3.38 -11.85
C SER A 83 18.92 2.03 -12.24
N PRO A 84 17.81 1.60 -11.62
CA PRO A 84 17.02 0.46 -12.10
C PRO A 84 16.70 0.54 -13.60
N GLN A 85 16.37 1.73 -14.10
CA GLN A 85 16.08 1.94 -15.52
C GLN A 85 17.32 1.71 -16.39
N ASP A 86 18.49 2.22 -16.01
CA ASP A 86 19.75 1.98 -16.72
C ASP A 86 20.10 0.49 -16.77
N MET A 87 19.92 -0.21 -15.65
CA MET A 87 20.16 -1.65 -15.58
C MET A 87 19.21 -2.43 -16.48
N ARG A 88 17.92 -2.06 -16.53
CA ARG A 88 16.94 -2.66 -17.45
C ARG A 88 17.34 -2.42 -18.91
N LEU A 89 17.68 -1.19 -19.27
CA LEU A 89 18.07 -0.83 -20.64
C LEU A 89 19.32 -1.60 -21.09
N LEU A 90 20.35 -1.66 -20.25
CA LEU A 90 21.58 -2.41 -20.54
C LEU A 90 21.34 -3.92 -20.60
N GLY A 91 20.45 -4.45 -19.76
CA GLY A 91 19.99 -5.83 -19.82
C GLY A 91 19.31 -6.13 -21.14
N GLN A 92 18.37 -5.29 -21.57
CA GLN A 92 17.67 -5.46 -22.84
C GLN A 92 18.62 -5.41 -24.05
N ALA A 93 19.61 -4.51 -24.01
CA ALA A 93 20.60 -4.39 -25.07
C ALA A 93 21.57 -5.58 -25.15
N SER A 94 21.82 -6.28 -24.03
CA SER A 94 22.80 -7.37 -23.97
C SER A 94 22.18 -8.77 -24.06
N LEU A 95 20.97 -8.96 -23.51
CA LEU A 95 20.31 -10.26 -23.36
C LEU A 95 19.03 -10.38 -24.20
N GLY A 96 18.61 -9.31 -24.88
CA GLY A 96 17.37 -9.25 -25.64
C GLY A 96 16.20 -8.67 -24.84
N ILE A 97 15.09 -8.42 -25.52
CA ILE A 97 13.91 -7.81 -24.91
C ILE A 97 13.21 -8.86 -24.06
N TYR A 98 13.03 -8.56 -22.77
CA TYR A 98 12.15 -9.33 -21.91
C TYR A 98 10.70 -9.00 -22.30
N GLU A 99 10.03 -9.94 -22.96
CA GLU A 99 8.58 -9.88 -23.13
C GLU A 99 7.94 -10.37 -21.84
N ASP A 100 7.20 -9.49 -21.17
CA ASP A 100 6.37 -9.91 -20.04
C ASP A 100 5.12 -10.58 -20.62
N GLU A 101 5.19 -11.90 -20.78
CA GLU A 101 4.08 -12.74 -21.26
C GLU A 101 2.80 -12.60 -20.41
N PHE A 102 2.90 -11.97 -19.23
CA PHE A 102 1.83 -11.79 -18.28
C PHE A 102 1.39 -10.33 -18.11
N GLU A 103 1.85 -9.42 -18.99
CA GLU A 103 1.44 -8.02 -18.98
C GLU A 103 -0.09 -7.92 -19.10
N GLY A 104 -0.73 -7.28 -18.12
CA GLY A 104 -2.19 -7.11 -18.07
C GLY A 104 -2.99 -8.27 -17.46
N ILE A 105 -2.33 -9.35 -17.00
CA ILE A 105 -3.02 -10.42 -16.29
C ILE A 105 -3.27 -10.02 -14.84
N CYS A 106 -4.52 -10.20 -14.38
CA CYS A 106 -4.91 -9.85 -13.02
C CYS A 106 -4.04 -10.60 -11.98
N PRO A 107 -3.51 -9.91 -10.95
CA PRO A 107 -2.69 -10.53 -9.91
C PRO A 107 -3.35 -11.73 -9.21
N THR A 108 -4.68 -11.75 -9.08
CA THR A 108 -5.41 -12.89 -8.50
C THR A 108 -5.40 -14.13 -9.42
N VAL A 109 -5.36 -13.93 -10.74
CA VAL A 109 -5.20 -15.00 -11.73
C VAL A 109 -3.76 -15.52 -11.68
N LEU A 110 -2.77 -14.63 -11.61
CA LEU A 110 -1.38 -15.01 -11.41
C LEU A 110 -1.19 -15.76 -10.09
N GLN A 111 -1.79 -15.31 -9.00
CA GLN A 111 -1.74 -16.00 -7.72
C GLN A 111 -2.41 -17.38 -7.76
N ARG A 112 -3.49 -17.53 -8.54
CA ARG A 112 -4.19 -18.81 -8.70
C ARG A 112 -3.40 -19.84 -9.50
N TYR A 113 -2.62 -19.42 -10.49
CA TYR A 113 -1.93 -20.32 -11.42
C TYR A 113 -0.41 -20.43 -11.19
N TYR A 114 0.21 -19.34 -10.74
CA TYR A 114 1.64 -19.18 -10.50
C TYR A 114 1.99 -18.80 -9.05
N GLY A 115 0.98 -18.69 -8.18
CA GLY A 115 1.21 -18.47 -6.75
C GLY A 115 1.96 -19.64 -6.11
N ILE A 116 2.68 -19.32 -5.05
CA ILE A 116 3.42 -20.27 -4.21
C ILE A 116 2.51 -21.33 -3.56
N HIS A 117 1.21 -21.02 -3.49
CA HIS A 117 0.14 -21.97 -3.22
C HIS A 117 -0.26 -22.62 -4.55
N GLY A 118 0.57 -23.53 -5.06
CA GLY A 118 0.25 -24.28 -6.26
C GLY A 118 -1.14 -24.95 -6.15
N ARG A 119 -1.74 -25.29 -7.30
CA ARG A 119 -2.97 -26.10 -7.37
C ARG A 119 -2.84 -27.28 -6.40
N GLU A 120 -3.87 -27.56 -5.60
CA GLU A 120 -3.99 -28.85 -4.92
C GLU A 120 -3.99 -29.95 -5.99
N VAL A 121 -2.81 -30.51 -6.28
CA VAL A 121 -2.69 -31.69 -7.11
C VAL A 121 -3.08 -32.86 -6.23
N VAL A 122 -4.27 -33.39 -6.46
CA VAL A 122 -4.65 -34.69 -5.90
C VAL A 122 -3.73 -35.73 -6.54
N CYS A 123 -2.64 -36.07 -5.85
CA CYS A 123 -1.77 -37.18 -6.23
C CYS A 123 -2.57 -38.48 -6.14
N HIS A 124 -2.83 -39.12 -7.28
CA HIS A 124 -3.28 -40.50 -7.26
C HIS A 124 -2.20 -41.40 -6.65
N ARG A 125 -2.64 -42.42 -5.92
CA ARG A 125 -1.90 -43.24 -4.95
C ARG A 125 -0.54 -43.83 -5.40
N ASN A 126 -0.17 -43.75 -6.69
CA ASN A 126 1.01 -44.41 -7.25
C ASN A 126 1.88 -43.52 -8.19
N GLN A 127 1.83 -42.19 -8.10
CA GLN A 127 2.69 -41.31 -8.91
C GLN A 127 3.67 -40.52 -8.03
N THR A 128 4.96 -40.81 -8.14
CA THR A 128 6.04 -39.98 -7.58
C THR A 128 6.38 -38.90 -8.60
N GLY A 129 6.04 -37.65 -8.28
CA GLY A 129 6.23 -36.47 -9.12
C GLY A 129 7.67 -35.99 -9.19
N ALA A 130 8.56 -36.79 -9.80
CA ALA A 130 9.92 -36.36 -10.11
C ALA A 130 10.44 -37.05 -11.38
N GLY A 131 10.43 -36.32 -12.50
CA GLY A 131 11.20 -36.62 -13.72
C GLY A 131 11.18 -35.37 -14.60
N HIS A 132 12.32 -34.79 -14.97
CA HIS A 132 13.23 -35.27 -16.02
C HIS A 132 14.71 -34.78 -15.78
N PRO A 133 15.69 -35.14 -16.63
CA PRO A 133 16.83 -36.04 -16.35
C PRO A 133 18.20 -35.33 -16.12
N SER A 134 19.16 -36.11 -15.60
CA SER A 134 20.65 -36.01 -15.69
C SER A 134 21.26 -34.61 -15.93
N ASP A 135 22.03 -34.02 -15.00
CA ASP A 135 23.36 -34.53 -14.61
C ASP A 135 23.74 -34.07 -13.20
N LYS A 136 24.40 -34.98 -12.46
CA LYS A 136 24.91 -34.74 -11.11
C LYS A 136 26.33 -34.18 -11.15
N ALA A 137 26.55 -33.08 -10.44
CA ALA A 137 27.82 -32.79 -9.79
C ALA A 137 27.55 -32.02 -8.48
N ASP A 138 27.52 -32.77 -7.36
CA ASP A 138 27.70 -32.34 -5.97
C ASP A 138 27.28 -30.90 -5.59
N GLU A 139 26.03 -30.54 -5.84
CA GLU A 139 25.36 -29.42 -5.16
C GLU A 139 24.53 -29.96 -3.98
N PRO A 140 24.55 -29.31 -2.81
CA PRO A 140 23.64 -29.66 -1.71
C PRO A 140 22.21 -29.65 -2.27
N ALA A 141 21.44 -30.71 -1.99
CA ALA A 141 20.13 -30.94 -2.58
C ALA A 141 19.31 -29.65 -2.62
N GLU A 142 18.81 -29.24 -3.79
CA GLU A 142 18.03 -28.01 -3.96
C GLU A 142 16.88 -27.94 -2.94
N ASP A 143 16.32 -29.09 -2.58
CA ASP A 143 15.30 -29.26 -1.55
C ASP A 143 15.73 -28.73 -0.17
N ASP A 144 16.98 -28.99 0.26
CA ASP A 144 17.52 -28.52 1.54
C ASP A 144 17.73 -27.00 1.55
N ILE A 145 18.05 -26.40 0.39
CA ILE A 145 18.21 -24.95 0.23
C ILE A 145 16.84 -24.27 0.25
N ILE A 146 15.89 -24.83 -0.51
CA ILE A 146 14.51 -24.35 -0.60
C ILE A 146 13.84 -24.41 0.77
N ASP A 147 14.00 -25.50 1.52
CA ASP A 147 13.38 -25.65 2.83
C ASP A 147 14.02 -24.71 3.87
N ARG A 148 15.32 -24.43 3.79
CA ARG A 148 15.95 -23.40 4.63
C ARG A 148 15.46 -21.99 4.29
N ILE A 149 15.30 -21.67 3.02
CA ILE A 149 14.76 -20.36 2.58
C ILE A 149 13.30 -20.22 3.02
N LYS A 150 12.48 -21.28 2.89
CA LYS A 150 11.10 -21.30 3.40
C LYS A 150 11.06 -21.05 4.91
N GLN A 151 11.93 -21.69 5.68
CA GLN A 151 11.96 -21.54 7.13
C GLN A 151 12.43 -20.14 7.57
N GLU A 152 13.37 -19.54 6.83
CA GLU A 152 13.83 -18.16 7.06
C GLU A 152 12.75 -17.13 6.67
N GLN A 153 12.05 -17.31 5.54
CA GLN A 153 11.03 -16.37 5.04
C GLN A 153 9.66 -16.52 5.71
N ALA A 154 9.34 -17.68 6.29
CA ALA A 154 8.05 -17.90 6.95
C ALA A 154 7.79 -16.91 8.09
N ASN A 155 8.83 -16.47 8.80
CA ASN A 155 8.70 -15.48 9.88
C ASN A 155 8.54 -14.03 9.38
N ASP A 156 8.95 -13.75 8.15
CA ASP A 156 9.03 -12.39 7.60
C ASP A 156 7.88 -12.05 6.63
N VAL A 157 7.17 -13.06 6.10
CA VAL A 157 6.16 -12.88 5.01
C VAL A 157 4.75 -13.34 5.40
N GLN A 158 4.57 -14.03 6.53
CA GLN A 158 3.23 -14.42 7.01
C GLN A 158 2.54 -13.25 7.73
N HIS A 159 2.05 -12.30 6.96
CA HIS A 159 0.87 -11.54 7.36
C HIS A 159 -0.32 -12.17 6.67
N ASP A 160 -1.36 -12.51 7.45
CA ASP A 160 -2.65 -12.88 6.86
C ASP A 160 -3.07 -11.80 5.88
N ALA A 161 -3.63 -12.20 4.73
CA ALA A 161 -4.14 -11.26 3.75
C ALA A 161 -5.10 -10.31 4.48
N VAL A 162 -4.78 -9.01 4.49
CA VAL A 162 -5.68 -8.01 5.05
C VAL A 162 -6.98 -8.09 4.26
N GLU A 163 -8.09 -8.33 4.96
CA GLU A 163 -9.41 -8.27 4.33
C GLU A 163 -9.57 -6.88 3.72
N VAL A 164 -9.56 -6.83 2.39
CA VAL A 164 -9.78 -5.59 1.65
C VAL A 164 -11.26 -5.27 1.84
N PRO A 165 -11.62 -4.09 2.36
CA PRO A 165 -13.01 -3.70 2.46
C PRO A 165 -13.68 -3.85 1.11
N ASP A 166 -14.83 -4.53 1.07
CA ASP A 166 -15.64 -4.61 -0.14
C ASP A 166 -15.91 -3.18 -0.61
N SER A 167 -15.68 -2.90 -1.89
CA SER A 167 -15.93 -1.60 -2.52
C SER A 167 -17.44 -1.32 -2.68
N ASN A 168 -18.25 -1.81 -1.74
CA ASN A 168 -19.67 -1.55 -1.69
C ASN A 168 -19.87 -0.08 -1.32
N THR A 169 -20.46 0.64 -2.26
CA THR A 169 -20.97 1.98 -2.04
C THR A 169 -21.97 1.97 -0.88
N PRO A 170 -21.94 2.96 0.03
CA PRO A 170 -22.93 3.09 1.08
C PRO A 170 -24.30 3.44 0.50
N PHE A 171 -24.37 3.94 -0.73
CA PHE A 171 -25.63 4.35 -1.36
C PHE A 171 -26.39 3.16 -1.94
N ARG A 172 -27.73 3.16 -1.79
CA ARG A 172 -28.61 2.16 -2.40
C ARG A 172 -28.72 2.32 -3.92
N ASN A 173 -28.67 3.56 -4.39
CA ASN A 173 -28.96 3.94 -5.77
C ASN A 173 -27.84 4.84 -6.31
N GLU A 174 -27.60 4.75 -7.63
CA GLU A 174 -26.64 5.62 -8.34
C GLU A 174 -27.05 7.10 -8.31
N GLU A 175 -28.35 7.39 -8.17
CA GLU A 175 -28.87 8.76 -8.06
C GLU A 175 -28.41 9.45 -6.77
N ASP A 176 -28.46 8.75 -5.64
CA ASP A 176 -28.04 9.28 -4.34
C ASP A 176 -26.52 9.48 -4.30
N GLU A 177 -25.75 8.56 -4.89
CA GLU A 177 -24.31 8.68 -5.03
C GLU A 177 -23.94 9.88 -5.92
N SER A 178 -24.64 10.06 -7.04
CA SER A 178 -24.43 11.22 -7.93
C SER A 178 -24.76 12.53 -7.20
N MET A 179 -25.88 12.58 -6.48
CA MET A 179 -26.27 13.74 -5.69
C MET A 179 -25.25 14.05 -4.58
N PHE A 180 -24.69 13.03 -3.92
CA PHE A 180 -23.61 13.18 -2.96
C PHE A 180 -22.41 13.90 -3.58
N PHE A 181 -21.94 13.46 -4.75
CA PHE A 181 -20.79 14.09 -5.41
C PHE A 181 -21.09 15.50 -5.91
N GLU A 182 -22.30 15.78 -6.41
CA GLU A 182 -22.72 17.13 -6.81
C GLU A 182 -22.72 18.10 -5.61
N ILE A 183 -23.26 17.67 -4.47
CA ILE A 183 -23.26 18.46 -3.23
C ILE A 183 -21.83 18.66 -2.74
N LEU A 184 -21.01 17.60 -2.75
CA LEU A 184 -19.61 17.67 -2.34
C LEU A 184 -18.82 18.66 -3.19
N GLU A 185 -19.00 18.63 -4.51
CA GLU A 185 -18.35 19.58 -5.42
C GLU A 185 -18.75 21.03 -5.10
N ALA A 186 -20.03 21.30 -4.89
CA ALA A 186 -20.52 22.62 -4.52
C ALA A 186 -19.90 23.10 -3.18
N VAL A 187 -19.90 22.24 -2.16
CA VAL A 187 -19.35 22.52 -0.82
C VAL A 187 -17.83 22.79 -0.89
N VAL A 188 -17.11 22.02 -1.70
CA VAL A 188 -15.67 22.20 -1.94
C VAL A 188 -15.41 23.53 -2.64
N MET A 189 -16.19 23.87 -3.68
CA MET A 189 -16.05 25.14 -4.40
C MET A 189 -16.33 26.36 -3.51
N GLU A 190 -17.31 26.26 -2.61
CA GLU A 190 -17.63 27.33 -1.66
C GLU A 190 -16.64 27.40 -0.48
N GLY A 191 -15.79 26.37 -0.31
CA GLY A 191 -14.80 26.32 0.76
C GLY A 191 -15.41 26.19 2.16
N ILE A 192 -16.60 25.59 2.26
CA ILE A 192 -17.30 25.43 3.54
C ILE A 192 -16.58 24.38 4.37
N VAL A 193 -16.07 24.73 5.55
CA VAL A 193 -15.49 23.76 6.50
C VAL A 193 -16.58 23.36 7.50
N PRO A 194 -17.03 22.11 7.61
CA PRO A 194 -18.06 21.74 8.60
C PRO A 194 -17.61 21.92 10.05
N GLU A 195 -18.58 22.06 10.96
CA GLU A 195 -18.35 22.13 12.41
C GLU A 195 -18.25 20.73 13.02
N GLY A 196 -17.50 20.59 14.12
CA GLY A 196 -17.33 19.34 14.87
C GLY A 196 -16.20 18.44 14.36
N TYR A 197 -15.48 18.87 13.34
CA TYR A 197 -14.35 18.16 12.74
C TYR A 197 -12.98 18.67 13.21
N ASN A 198 -12.94 19.60 14.17
CA ASN A 198 -11.70 20.13 14.77
C ASN A 198 -10.73 20.75 13.72
N LEU A 199 -11.30 21.46 12.75
CA LEU A 199 -10.58 22.15 11.68
C LEU A 199 -10.71 23.68 11.75
N ARG A 200 -11.66 24.18 12.53
CA ARG A 200 -11.89 25.62 12.71
C ARG A 200 -11.21 26.10 13.99
N GLU A 201 -10.58 27.28 13.91
CA GLU A 201 -10.04 27.96 15.10
C GLU A 201 -11.19 28.23 16.10
N GLY A 202 -11.10 27.64 17.29
CA GLY A 202 -12.11 27.77 18.36
C GLY A 202 -12.89 26.49 18.67
N GLU A 203 -12.66 25.39 17.95
CA GLU A 203 -13.18 24.07 18.34
C GLU A 203 -12.33 23.45 19.47
N ASP A 204 -12.97 22.68 20.35
CA ASP A 204 -12.38 22.21 21.62
C ASP A 204 -11.09 21.38 21.44
N GLU A 205 -11.00 20.61 20.35
CA GLU A 205 -9.84 19.79 20.01
C GLU A 205 -9.09 20.32 18.76
N TYR A 206 -9.26 21.60 18.43
CA TYR A 206 -8.50 22.23 17.35
C TYR A 206 -6.99 22.13 17.62
N ASP A 207 -6.28 21.43 16.73
CA ASP A 207 -4.85 21.18 16.86
C ASP A 207 -4.08 22.05 15.86
N GLU A 208 -3.54 23.17 16.34
CA GLU A 208 -2.60 24.01 15.59
C GLU A 208 -1.30 23.27 15.24
N ASN A 209 -0.98 22.20 15.97
CA ASN A 209 0.23 21.46 15.71
C ASN A 209 0.10 20.76 14.37
N THR A 210 1.11 20.94 13.53
CA THR A 210 1.13 20.42 12.16
C THR A 210 2.00 19.19 12.03
N SER A 211 2.21 18.46 13.13
CA SER A 211 2.99 17.23 13.18
C SER A 211 2.15 16.09 13.75
N GLU A 212 2.38 14.87 13.24
CA GLU A 212 1.85 13.63 13.82
C GLU A 212 3.00 12.69 14.17
N TYR A 213 2.90 12.00 15.30
CA TYR A 213 3.96 11.12 15.79
C TYR A 213 3.58 9.65 15.57
N LEU A 214 4.28 8.97 14.67
CA LEU A 214 4.08 7.55 14.45
C LEU A 214 5.07 6.71 15.25
N ARG A 215 4.55 5.68 15.92
CA ARG A 215 5.38 4.63 16.52
C ARG A 215 6.01 3.76 15.42
N VAL A 216 7.34 3.63 15.46
CA VAL A 216 8.14 2.86 14.50
C VAL A 216 9.02 1.84 15.23
N GLY A 217 8.97 0.58 14.79
CA GLY A 217 9.83 -0.51 15.28
C GLY A 217 9.21 -1.40 16.38
N ARG A 218 9.70 -2.65 16.45
CA ARG A 218 9.17 -3.70 17.36
C ARG A 218 9.81 -3.72 18.76
N ARG A 219 10.98 -3.11 18.98
CA ARG A 219 11.82 -3.33 20.19
C ARG A 219 12.08 -2.11 21.06
N ARG A 220 11.90 -0.88 20.57
CA ARG A 220 12.02 0.36 21.35
C ARG A 220 10.96 1.34 20.89
N GLU A 221 10.49 2.17 21.81
CA GLU A 221 9.48 3.19 21.58
C GLU A 221 10.13 4.36 20.81
N HIS A 222 10.38 4.14 19.52
CA HIS A 222 10.90 5.16 18.63
C HIS A 222 9.73 5.82 17.91
N HIS A 223 9.49 7.09 18.19
CA HIS A 223 8.52 7.90 17.47
C HIS A 223 9.21 8.60 16.30
N VAL A 224 8.55 8.62 15.15
CA VAL A 224 8.95 9.43 14.00
C VAL A 224 7.94 10.55 13.88
N GLU A 225 8.43 11.77 13.98
CA GLU A 225 7.65 12.97 13.69
C GLU A 225 7.44 13.10 12.18
N ILE A 226 6.20 13.30 11.78
CA ILE A 226 5.80 13.51 10.40
C ILE A 226 5.13 14.87 10.33
N SER A 227 5.72 15.77 9.54
CA SER A 227 5.10 17.05 9.26
C SER A 227 3.92 16.86 8.31
N LEU A 228 2.76 17.31 8.77
CA LEU A 228 1.50 17.48 8.06
C LEU A 228 1.20 18.98 7.80
N ALA A 229 2.19 19.86 7.95
CA ALA A 229 2.07 21.32 7.82
C ALA A 229 1.82 21.84 6.41
N ASP A 230 1.83 20.95 5.43
CA ASP A 230 1.70 21.31 4.02
C ASP A 230 0.24 21.67 3.66
N PRO A 231 0.01 22.67 2.79
CA PRO A 231 -1.33 22.98 2.26
C PRO A 231 -2.07 21.75 1.72
N ILE A 232 -1.35 20.74 1.22
CA ILE A 232 -1.92 19.47 0.76
C ILE A 232 -2.71 18.78 1.88
N TRP A 233 -2.12 18.62 3.07
CA TRP A 233 -2.76 17.87 4.16
C TRP A 233 -3.95 18.60 4.74
N ARG A 234 -3.86 19.93 4.88
CA ARG A 234 -5.00 20.74 5.32
C ARG A 234 -6.15 20.63 4.33
N THR A 235 -5.88 20.73 3.03
CA THR A 235 -6.88 20.58 1.97
C THR A 235 -7.53 19.19 2.03
N ARG A 236 -6.73 18.13 2.21
CA ARG A 236 -7.24 16.75 2.34
C ARG A 236 -8.08 16.56 3.61
N SER A 237 -7.68 17.11 4.76
CA SER A 237 -8.48 17.05 5.99
C SER A 237 -9.80 17.81 5.84
N THR A 238 -9.79 18.97 5.19
CA THR A 238 -11.03 19.72 4.90
C THR A 238 -11.95 18.94 3.97
N LEU A 239 -11.41 18.36 2.89
CA LEU A 239 -12.17 17.51 1.98
C LEU A 239 -12.80 16.31 2.71
N TRP A 240 -12.04 15.66 3.59
CA TRP A 240 -12.55 14.59 4.44
C TRP A 240 -13.73 15.07 5.29
N ALA A 241 -13.57 16.19 6.01
CA ALA A 241 -14.62 16.71 6.87
C ALA A 241 -15.90 17.08 6.10
N GLN A 242 -15.74 17.74 4.93
CA GLN A 242 -16.84 18.08 4.03
C GLN A 242 -17.61 16.83 3.61
N ALA A 243 -16.90 15.84 3.09
CA ALA A 243 -17.50 14.64 2.55
C ALA A 243 -18.11 13.75 3.65
N SER A 244 -17.44 13.61 4.79
CA SER A 244 -17.95 12.87 5.96
C SER A 244 -19.21 13.52 6.50
N SER A 245 -19.25 14.85 6.59
CA SER A 245 -20.44 15.57 7.05
C SER A 245 -21.62 15.34 6.12
N ILE A 246 -21.41 15.39 4.80
CA ILE A 246 -22.47 15.10 3.83
C ILE A 246 -22.94 13.65 3.98
N LEU A 247 -22.01 12.70 4.07
CA LEU A 247 -22.34 11.27 4.23
C LEU A 247 -23.20 11.01 5.47
N ASP A 248 -22.84 11.61 6.61
CA ASP A 248 -23.63 11.54 7.84
C ASP A 248 -25.07 12.07 7.64
N HIS A 249 -25.26 13.11 6.82
CA HIS A 249 -26.59 13.65 6.51
C HIS A 249 -27.40 12.70 5.61
N PHE A 250 -26.77 11.98 4.69
CA PHE A 250 -27.45 10.94 3.92
C PHE A 250 -27.84 9.76 4.82
N GLU A 251 -26.97 9.36 5.75
CA GLU A 251 -27.22 8.29 6.73
C GLU A 251 -28.37 8.64 7.68
N ALA A 252 -28.40 9.88 8.19
CA ALA A 252 -29.41 10.33 9.13
C ALA A 252 -30.81 10.50 8.52
N ASN A 253 -30.90 10.79 7.21
CA ASN A 253 -32.18 11.03 6.53
C ASN A 253 -32.85 9.76 5.98
N GLU A 254 -32.40 8.57 6.37
CA GLU A 254 -32.95 7.27 5.95
C GLU A 254 -33.05 7.10 4.41
N PHE A 255 -32.12 7.66 3.62
CA PHE A 255 -31.95 7.25 2.22
C PHE A 255 -31.31 5.85 2.06
N PHE A 256 -31.07 5.19 3.20
CA PHE A 256 -30.38 3.91 3.38
C PHE A 256 -31.28 2.71 3.52
#